data_AF-A0A1B9B4Y4-F1
#
_entry.id   AF-A0A1B9B4Y4-F1
#
_cell.length_a   1.000
_cell.length_b   1.000
_cell.length_c   1.000
_cell.angle_alpha   90.00
_cell.angle_beta   90.00
_cell.angle_gamma   90.00
#
_symmetry.space_group_name_H-M   'P 1'
#
loop_
_entity.id
_entity.type
_entity.pdbx_description
1 polymer ?
#
loop_
_entity_poly.entity_id
_entity_poly.type
_entity_poly.pdbx_seq_one_letter_code
_entity_poly.pdbx_strand_id
1 'polypeptide(L)'
;MKLFMVKSLLLAMFMFSVALAGMQAANNGISRMKGYEDPDFKQPVTIQEEDGVTQVTIMGGEVTHGSLEEKKEQLETTKAVNFFSALGKGLASALSSIAKVIVNSFSG
;
A
#
# COMPACT_ATOMS: atom_id res chain seq x y z
N MET A 1 -38.33 11.26 -4.28
CA MET A 1 -37.72 11.17 -2.93
C MET A 1 -37.29 9.75 -2.56
N LYS A 2 -38.18 8.73 -2.55
CA LYS A 2 -37.82 7.34 -2.17
C LYS A 2 -36.69 6.72 -3.01
N LEU A 3 -36.67 6.96 -4.32
CA LEU A 3 -35.65 6.43 -5.22
C LEU A 3 -34.25 7.01 -4.97
N PHE A 4 -34.17 8.27 -4.54
CA PHE A 4 -32.91 8.92 -4.17
C PHE A 4 -32.34 8.31 -2.89
N MET A 5 -33.19 8.05 -1.89
CA MET A 5 -32.81 7.41 -0.64
C MET A 5 -32.28 5.98 -0.84
N VAL A 6 -32.89 5.22 -1.76
CA VAL A 6 -32.41 3.88 -2.13
C VAL A 6 -31.05 3.96 -2.83
N LYS A 7 -30.86 4.91 -3.76
CA LYS A 7 -29.57 5.14 -4.44
C LYS A 7 -28.47 5.55 -3.46
N SER A 8 -28.76 6.45 -2.52
CA SER A 8 -27.79 6.88 -1.51
C SER A 8 -27.45 5.76 -0.53
N LEU A 9 -28.43 4.93 -0.14
CA LEU A 9 -28.20 3.78 0.73
C LEU A 9 -27.33 2.71 0.03
N LEU A 10 -27.59 2.45 -1.25
CA LEU A 10 -26.75 1.56 -2.05
C LEU A 10 -25.31 2.08 -2.19
N LEU A 11 -25.15 3.38 -2.46
CA LEU A 11 -23.83 4.01 -2.54
C LEU A 11 -23.10 3.93 -1.19
N ALA A 12 -23.80 4.15 -0.08
CA ALA A 12 -23.24 4.01 1.26
C ALA A 12 -22.80 2.56 1.56
N MET A 13 -23.63 1.57 1.22
CA MET A 13 -23.25 0.16 1.36
C MET A 13 -22.05 -0.20 0.49
N PHE A 14 -21.99 0.31 -0.75
CA PHE A 14 -20.86 0.09 -1.64
C PHE A 14 -19.57 0.67 -1.05
N MET A 15 -19.59 1.93 -0.60
CA MET A 15 -18.44 2.57 0.05
C MET A 15 -18.00 1.83 1.30
N PHE A 16 -18.95 1.39 2.14
CA PHE A 16 -18.68 0.61 3.34
C PHE A 16 -17.98 -0.71 3.01
N SER A 17 -18.43 -1.41 1.97
CA SER A 17 -17.85 -2.67 1.52
C SER A 17 -16.41 -2.48 1.01
N VAL A 18 -16.15 -1.42 0.25
CA VAL A 18 -14.80 -1.05 -0.21
C VAL A 18 -13.87 -0.74 0.97
N ALA A 19 -14.36 -0.02 1.98
CA ALA A 19 -13.58 0.29 3.18
C ALA A 19 -13.20 -0.98 3.98
N LEU A 20 -14.15 -1.90 4.18
CA LEU A 20 -13.89 -3.18 4.84
C LEU A 20 -12.88 -4.03 4.07
N ALA A 21 -13.01 -4.10 2.75
CA ALA A 21 -12.04 -4.80 1.90
C ALA A 21 -10.64 -4.17 1.99
N GLY A 22 -10.55 -2.84 2.00
CA GLY A 22 -9.29 -2.13 2.20
C GLY A 22 -8.63 -2.44 3.54
N MET A 23 -9.41 -2.51 4.62
CA MET A 23 -8.92 -2.86 5.95
C MET A 23 -8.38 -4.29 6.00
N GLN A 24 -9.08 -5.25 5.37
CA GLN A 24 -8.60 -6.63 5.26
C GLN A 24 -7.32 -6.74 4.42
N ALA A 25 -7.25 -6.03 3.30
CA ALA A 25 -6.05 -5.99 2.47
C ALA A 25 -4.85 -5.39 3.22
N ALA A 26 -5.06 -4.34 4.00
CA ALA A 26 -4.03 -3.74 4.85
C ALA A 26 -3.57 -4.70 5.96
N ASN A 27 -4.50 -5.36 6.65
CA ASN A 27 -4.18 -6.35 7.69
C ASN A 27 -3.36 -7.53 7.13
N ASN A 28 -3.78 -8.08 5.99
CA ASN A 28 -3.05 -9.16 5.32
C ASN A 28 -1.68 -8.69 4.81
N GLY A 29 -1.58 -7.45 4.33
CA GLY A 29 -0.31 -6.83 3.94
C GLY A 29 0.67 -6.72 5.12
N ILE A 30 0.19 -6.24 6.28
CA ILE A 30 1.00 -6.14 7.51
C ILE A 30 1.43 -7.54 7.98
N SER A 31 0.52 -8.53 7.96
CA SER A 31 0.85 -9.91 8.34
C SER A 31 1.93 -10.53 7.45
N ARG A 32 1.84 -10.31 6.12
CA ARG A 32 2.85 -10.75 5.15
C ARG A 32 4.19 -10.06 5.33
N MET A 33 4.20 -8.75 5.59
CA MET A 33 5.44 -8.00 5.82
C MET A 33 6.14 -8.38 7.12
N LYS A 34 5.38 -8.88 8.12
CA LYS A 34 5.92 -9.37 9.39
C LYS A 34 6.41 -10.82 9.32
N GLY A 35 6.26 -11.54 8.20
CA GLY A 35 6.85 -12.87 8.01
C GLY A 35 6.22 -14.01 8.83
N TYR A 36 5.05 -13.80 9.45
CA TYR A 36 4.41 -14.80 10.32
C TYR A 36 4.01 -16.12 9.63
N GLU A 37 3.98 -16.16 8.29
CA GLU A 37 3.70 -17.36 7.50
C GLU A 37 4.97 -18.13 7.08
N ASP A 38 6.16 -17.65 7.43
CA ASP A 38 7.42 -18.34 7.10
C ASP A 38 7.74 -19.39 8.19
N PRO A 39 7.79 -20.69 7.87
CA PRO A 39 8.18 -21.73 8.83
C PRO A 39 9.64 -21.59 9.30
N ASP A 40 10.41 -20.72 8.64
CA ASP A 40 11.79 -20.36 8.93
C ASP A 40 11.90 -18.96 9.57
N PHE A 41 10.84 -18.48 10.24
CA PHE A 41 10.81 -17.17 10.92
C PHE A 41 11.86 -17.11 12.05
N LYS A 42 13.11 -16.82 11.68
CA LYS A 42 14.20 -16.55 12.61
C LYS A 42 13.94 -15.20 13.24
N GLN A 43 13.55 -15.19 14.52
CA GLN A 43 13.57 -13.99 15.35
C GLN A 43 14.91 -13.26 15.10
N PRO A 44 14.90 -12.01 14.61
CA PRO A 44 16.14 -11.27 14.31
C PRO A 44 17.02 -11.01 15.52
N VAL A 45 16.53 -11.32 16.73
CA VAL A 45 17.25 -11.17 17.97
C VAL A 45 16.95 -12.38 18.85
N THR A 46 17.92 -13.28 18.95
CA THR A 46 18.00 -14.25 20.03
C THR A 46 18.99 -13.68 21.05
N ILE A 47 18.48 -13.11 22.15
CA ILE A 47 19.32 -12.77 23.30
C ILE A 47 19.43 -14.05 24.13
N GLN A 48 20.58 -14.72 24.09
CA GLN A 48 20.94 -15.73 25.07
C GLN A 48 21.88 -15.06 26.08
N GLU A 49 21.41 -14.89 27.31
CA GLU A 49 22.24 -14.48 28.44
C GLU A 49 22.85 -15.73 29.05
N GLU A 50 24.16 -15.93 28.83
CA GLU A 50 24.98 -16.76 29.72
C GLU A 50 26.38 -16.13 29.82
N ASP A 51 26.81 -15.86 31.06
CA ASP A 51 28.17 -15.52 31.48
C ASP A 51 28.87 -14.28 30.90
N GLY A 52 28.25 -13.11 31.05
CA GLY A 52 28.97 -11.85 31.22
C GLY A 52 29.73 -11.29 30.00
N VAL A 53 29.56 -11.86 28.81
CA VAL A 53 30.08 -11.30 27.55
C VAL A 53 28.96 -11.24 26.53
N THR A 54 28.43 -10.04 26.30
CA THR A 54 27.41 -9.78 25.29
C THR A 54 28.00 -9.94 23.89
N GLN A 55 27.90 -11.13 23.30
CA GLN A 55 28.20 -11.36 21.88
C GLN A 55 26.90 -11.30 21.07
N VAL A 56 26.72 -10.21 20.33
CA VAL A 56 25.62 -10.05 19.37
C VAL A 56 26.05 -10.68 18.04
N THR A 57 25.63 -11.91 17.78
CA THR A 57 25.79 -12.55 16.46
C THR A 57 24.59 -12.23 15.58
N ILE A 58 24.74 -11.25 14.68
CA ILE A 58 23.85 -11.06 13.53
C ILE A 58 24.26 -12.10 12.49
N MET A 59 23.55 -13.23 12.42
CA MET A 59 23.78 -14.24 11.39
C MET A 59 23.39 -13.71 10.01
N GLY A 60 24.37 -13.39 9.18
CA GLY A 60 24.12 -13.03 7.79
C GLY A 60 25.32 -12.77 6.88
N GLY A 61 26.56 -12.92 7.35
CA GLY A 61 27.74 -12.78 6.48
C GLY A 61 27.98 -11.35 5.98
N GLU A 62 29.25 -11.06 5.70
CA GLU A 62 29.66 -9.80 5.07
C GLU A 62 29.05 -9.73 3.66
N VAL A 63 27.91 -9.05 3.53
CA VAL A 63 27.44 -8.58 2.23
C VAL A 63 27.29 -7.08 2.34
N THR A 64 28.26 -6.38 1.75
CA THR A 64 28.38 -4.94 1.57
C THR A 64 27.02 -4.25 1.48
N HIS A 65 26.62 -3.63 2.60
CA HIS A 65 25.33 -2.98 2.86
C HIS A 65 24.95 -1.82 1.91
N GLY A 66 25.84 -1.41 0.98
CA GLY A 66 25.63 -0.23 0.14
C GLY A 66 24.70 -0.40 -1.06
N SER A 67 24.47 -1.62 -1.58
CA SER A 67 23.88 -1.80 -2.93
C SER A 67 22.46 -2.39 -2.98
N LEU A 68 21.97 -2.94 -1.88
CA LEU A 68 20.63 -3.56 -1.79
C LEU A 68 19.54 -2.52 -1.52
N GLU A 69 19.84 -1.51 -0.72
CA GLU A 69 18.93 -0.42 -0.38
C GLU A 69 18.72 0.50 -1.59
N GLU A 70 19.80 0.85 -2.28
CA GLU A 70 19.77 1.66 -3.51
C GLU A 70 18.98 0.97 -4.65
N LYS A 71 19.11 -0.36 -4.79
CA LYS A 71 18.33 -1.12 -5.80
C LYS A 71 16.86 -1.25 -5.44
N LYS A 72 16.52 -1.41 -4.16
CA LYS A 72 15.12 -1.43 -3.71
C LYS A 72 14.45 -0.09 -3.93
N GLU A 73 15.13 1.00 -3.58
CA GLU A 73 14.65 2.36 -3.74
C GLU A 73 14.40 2.68 -5.22
N GLN A 74 15.31 2.31 -6.13
CA GLN A 74 15.12 2.49 -7.57
C GLN A 74 13.94 1.67 -8.13
N LEU A 75 13.70 0.46 -7.62
CA LEU A 75 12.59 -0.40 -8.07
C LEU A 75 11.22 0.09 -7.56
N GLU A 76 11.14 0.55 -6.31
CA GLU A 76 9.90 1.10 -5.74
C GLU A 76 9.54 2.45 -6.36
N THR A 77 10.50 3.38 -6.45
CA THR A 77 10.27 4.71 -7.02
C THR A 77 9.90 4.63 -8.50
N THR A 78 10.56 3.80 -9.31
CA THR A 78 10.30 3.80 -10.76
C THR A 78 8.96 3.15 -11.13
N LYS A 79 8.55 2.06 -10.48
CA LYS A 79 7.29 1.36 -10.79
C LYS A 79 6.08 1.98 -10.12
N ALA A 80 6.17 2.30 -8.82
CA ALA A 80 5.02 2.83 -8.09
C ALA A 80 4.65 4.22 -8.61
N VAL A 81 5.63 5.09 -8.86
CA VAL A 81 5.37 6.44 -9.36
C VAL A 81 4.74 6.39 -10.75
N ASN A 82 5.24 5.55 -11.67
CA ASN A 82 4.62 5.45 -13.00
C ASN A 82 3.20 4.87 -12.96
N PHE A 83 2.95 3.86 -12.12
CA PHE A 83 1.61 3.25 -12.01
C PHE A 83 0.60 4.21 -11.39
N PHE A 84 0.91 4.80 -10.24
CA PHE A 84 0.02 5.77 -9.59
C PHE A 84 -0.14 7.04 -10.41
N SER A 85 0.92 7.51 -11.08
CA SER A 85 0.84 8.69 -11.95
C SER A 85 0.03 8.42 -13.22
N ALA A 86 0.13 7.22 -13.82
CA ALA A 86 -0.70 6.84 -14.97
C ALA A 86 -2.19 6.75 -14.58
N LEU A 87 -2.50 6.12 -13.44
CA LEU A 87 -3.87 6.07 -12.91
C LEU A 87 -4.40 7.47 -12.59
N GLY A 88 -3.60 8.31 -11.91
CA GLY A 88 -3.95 9.67 -11.57
C GLY A 88 -4.19 10.55 -12.80
N LYS A 89 -3.35 10.42 -13.85
CA LYS A 89 -3.55 11.11 -15.13
C LYS A 89 -4.86 10.71 -15.81
N GLY A 90 -5.20 9.42 -15.80
CA GLY A 90 -6.47 8.93 -16.34
C GLY A 90 -7.68 9.53 -15.60
N LEU A 91 -7.63 9.52 -14.26
CA LEU A 91 -8.68 10.07 -13.41
C LEU A 91 -8.83 11.58 -13.59
N ALA A 92 -7.71 12.31 -13.62
CA ALA A 92 -7.70 13.75 -13.86
C ALA A 92 -8.26 14.12 -15.24
N SER A 93 -7.93 13.34 -16.28
CA SER A 93 -8.47 13.55 -17.63
C SER A 93 -9.98 13.33 -17.69
N ALA A 94 -10.49 12.30 -17.01
CA ALA A 94 -11.92 12.04 -16.91
C ALA A 94 -12.67 13.17 -16.19
N LEU A 95 -12.15 13.62 -15.04
CA LEU A 95 -12.72 14.74 -14.29
C LEU A 95 -12.69 16.05 -15.08
N SER A 96 -11.58 16.34 -15.75
CA SER A 96 -11.44 17.52 -16.62
C SER A 96 -12.45 17.49 -17.77
N SER A 97 -12.66 16.32 -18.39
CA SER A 97 -13.65 16.15 -19.47
C SER A 97 -15.07 16.41 -18.98
N ILE A 98 -15.44 15.87 -17.81
CA ILE A 98 -16.76 16.11 -17.20
C ILE A 98 -16.94 17.59 -16.88
N ALA A 99 -15.93 18.23 -16.26
CA ALA A 99 -15.98 19.65 -15.94
C ALA A 99 -16.17 20.52 -17.19
N LYS A 100 -15.48 20.18 -18.30
CA LYS A 100 -15.59 20.90 -19.57
C LYS A 100 -17.00 20.80 -20.17
N VAL A 101 -17.62 19.62 -20.10
CA VAL A 101 -19.02 19.42 -20.53
C VAL A 101 -19.99 20.26 -19.70
N ILE A 102 -19.80 20.29 -18.39
CA ILE A 102 -20.65 21.09 -17.48
C ILE A 102 -20.52 22.58 -17.80
N VAL A 103 -19.28 23.08 -17.92
CA VAL A 103 -19.04 24.51 -18.21
C VAL A 103 -19.61 24.90 -19.58
N ASN A 104 -19.37 24.11 -20.63
CA ASN A 104 -19.93 24.39 -21.95
C ASN A 104 -21.48 24.33 -21.99
N SER A 105 -22.10 23.52 -21.14
CA SER A 105 -23.57 23.44 -21.04
C SER A 105 -24.19 24.64 -20.31
N PHE A 106 -23.40 25.37 -19.53
CA PHE A 106 -23.83 26.60 -18.83
C PHE A 106 -23.43 27.89 -19.56
N SER A 107 -22.46 27.83 -20.47
CA SER A 107 -21.98 28.98 -21.25
C SER A 107 -22.60 29.11 -22.63
N GLY A 108 -23.51 28.21 -23.02
CA GLY A 108 -24.32 28.27 -24.24
C GLY A 108 -25.77 28.58 -23.89
#